data_AF-A0A511Z5V2-F1
#
_entry.id   AF-A0A511Z5V2-F1
#
_cell.length_a   1.000
_cell.length_b   1.000
_cell.length_c   1.000
_cell.angle_alpha   90.00
_cell.angle_beta   90.00
_cell.angle_gamma   90.00
#
_symmetry.space_group_name_H-M   'P 1'
#
loop_
_entity.id
_entity.type
_entity.pdbx_description
1 polymer ?
#
loop_
_entity_poly.entity_id
_entity_poly.type
_entity_poly.pdbx_seq_one_letter_code
_entity_poly.pdbx_strand_id
1 'polypeptide(L)'
;MPKHYVAVTYDLCKHNDFCVDMNEYILDASVDMEKQVRKFAEKDVASLVKVYESDTNDIEELKKFWELKMYKEYTFSEYECGCEQ
;
A
#
# COMPACT_ATOMS: atom_id res chain seq x y z
N MET A 1 20.23 -6.87 -9.52
CA MET A 1 18.91 -7.53 -9.55
C MET A 1 17.86 -6.48 -9.86
N PRO A 2 16.76 -6.83 -10.55
CA PRO A 2 15.65 -5.89 -10.73
C PRO A 2 15.09 -5.52 -9.36
N LYS A 3 14.82 -4.22 -9.15
CA LYS A 3 14.13 -3.76 -7.93
C LYS A 3 12.66 -4.12 -8.05
N HIS A 4 12.11 -4.79 -7.05
CA HIS A 4 10.69 -5.06 -6.96
C HIS A 4 10.03 -4.04 -6.04
N TYR A 5 8.74 -3.79 -6.25
CA TYR A 5 7.97 -2.90 -5.39
C TYR A 5 6.67 -3.58 -4.96
N VAL A 6 6.32 -3.34 -3.71
CA VAL A 6 5.08 -3.85 -3.11
C VAL A 6 4.29 -2.67 -2.60
N ALA A 7 3.02 -2.60 -2.98
CA ALA A 7 2.06 -1.66 -2.43
C ALA A 7 1.27 -2.35 -1.31
N VAL A 8 1.21 -1.72 -0.14
CA VAL A 8 0.38 -2.15 0.99
C VAL A 8 -0.69 -1.09 1.21
N THR A 9 -1.95 -1.50 1.16
CA THR A 9 -3.10 -0.65 1.44
C THR A 9 -3.35 -0.62 2.95
N TYR A 10 -3.76 0.53 3.48
CA TYR A 10 -3.99 0.74 4.89
C TYR A 10 -5.37 1.36 5.12
N ASP A 11 -6.05 0.86 6.15
CA ASP A 11 -7.22 1.51 6.72
C ASP A 11 -6.77 2.50 7.80
N LEU A 12 -7.17 3.76 7.66
CA LEU A 12 -6.91 4.83 8.61
C LEU A 12 -8.20 5.24 9.30
N CYS A 13 -8.30 4.95 10.59
CA CYS A 13 -9.36 5.48 11.44
C CYS A 13 -8.80 6.57 12.35
N LYS A 14 -9.01 7.84 11.96
CA LYS A 14 -8.56 9.02 12.73
C LYS A 14 -9.15 9.08 14.16
N HIS A 15 -10.32 8.48 14.38
CA HIS A 15 -11.00 8.51 15.68
C HIS A 15 -10.34 7.63 16.73
N ASN A 16 -9.83 6.48 16.28
CA ASN A 16 -9.26 5.49 17.17
C ASN A 16 -7.73 5.44 17.09
N ASP A 17 -7.11 6.37 16.37
CA ASP A 17 -5.67 6.43 16.10
C ASP A 17 -5.13 5.07 15.58
N PHE A 18 -5.91 4.45 14.68
CA PHE A 18 -5.58 3.14 14.11
C PHE A 18 -5.13 3.28 12.65
N CYS A 19 -4.02 2.62 12.34
CA CYS A 19 -3.49 2.41 11.01
C CYS A 19 -3.20 0.91 10.86
N VAL A 20 -4.05 0.22 10.11
CA VAL A 20 -4.01 -1.24 9.96
C VAL A 20 -3.77 -1.58 8.50
N ASP A 21 -2.79 -2.44 8.23
CA ASP A 21 -2.57 -2.99 6.90
C ASP A 21 -3.76 -3.85 6.46
N MET A 22 -4.17 -3.70 5.20
CA MET A 22 -5.32 -4.40 4.63
C MET A 22 -4.87 -5.49 3.66
N ASN A 23 -4.25 -5.10 2.54
CA ASN A 23 -3.79 -6.02 1.51
C ASN A 23 -2.43 -5.59 0.95
N GLU A 24 -1.76 -6.56 0.35
CA GLU A 24 -0.45 -6.42 -0.27
C GLU A 24 -0.56 -6.73 -1.77
N TYR A 25 0.11 -5.92 -2.60
CA TYR A 25 0.09 -6.04 -4.05
C TYR A 25 1.50 -5.88 -4.62
N ILE A 26 1.91 -6.81 -5.48
CA ILE A 26 3.15 -6.62 -6.27
C ILE A 26 2.86 -5.64 -7.39
N LEU A 27 3.72 -4.63 -7.53
CA LEU A 27 3.64 -3.67 -8.63
C LEU A 27 4.29 -4.24 -9.90
N ASP A 28 3.55 -4.15 -11.00
CA ASP A 28 4.05 -4.44 -12.33
C ASP A 28 4.94 -3.29 -12.81
N ALA A 29 6.23 -3.57 -13.04
CA ALA A 29 7.21 -2.57 -13.48
C ALA A 29 6.93 -2.01 -14.90
N SER A 30 6.10 -2.69 -15.70
CA SER A 30 5.69 -2.24 -17.04
C SER A 30 4.51 -1.25 -17.02
N VAL A 31 3.85 -1.10 -15.87
CA VAL A 31 2.69 -0.22 -15.69
C VAL A 31 3.08 0.94 -14.77
N ASP A 32 2.54 2.13 -15.04
CA ASP A 32 2.76 3.29 -14.18
C ASP A 32 2.34 2.99 -12.73
N MET A 33 3.24 3.30 -11.79
CA MET A 33 3.05 3.01 -10.36
C MET A 33 1.85 3.75 -9.80
N GLU A 34 1.67 5.03 -10.13
CA GLU A 34 0.59 5.84 -9.57
C GLU A 34 -0.78 5.34 -10.03
N LYS A 35 -0.89 4.92 -11.30
CA LYS A 35 -2.11 4.27 -11.83
C LYS A 35 -2.43 2.97 -11.10
N GLN A 36 -1.44 2.15 -10.77
CA GLN A 36 -1.66 0.90 -10.04
C GLN A 36 -2.07 1.17 -8.59
N VAL A 37 -1.33 2.02 -7.89
CA VAL A 37 -1.59 2.39 -6.49
C VAL A 37 -3.00 2.98 -6.33
N ARG A 38 -3.43 3.86 -7.24
CA ARG A 38 -4.81 4.40 -7.23
C ARG A 38 -5.87 3.31 -7.39
N LYS A 39 -5.65 2.33 -8.27
CA LYS A 39 -6.59 1.20 -8.44
C LYS A 39 -6.67 0.33 -7.17
N PHE A 40 -5.55 0.12 -6.49
CA PHE A 40 -5.52 -0.62 -5.24
C PHE A 40 -6.26 0.13 -4.13
N ALA A 41 -6.03 1.44 -4.02
CA ALA A 41 -6.75 2.31 -3.09
C ALA A 41 -8.27 2.28 -3.34
N GLU A 42 -8.70 2.39 -4.60
CA GLU A 42 -10.12 2.32 -4.99
C GLU A 42 -10.73 0.95 -4.67
N LYS A 43 -10.01 -0.14 -4.99
CA LYS A 43 -10.48 -1.51 -4.77
C LYS A 43 -10.66 -1.82 -3.29
N ASP A 44 -9.73 -1.38 -2.46
CA ASP A 44 -9.72 -1.67 -1.02
C ASP A 44 -10.41 -0.60 -0.19
N VAL A 45 -10.84 0.50 -0.82
CA VAL A 45 -11.36 1.70 -0.16
C VAL A 45 -10.35 2.20 0.90
N ALA A 46 -9.07 2.23 0.52
CA ALA A 46 -7.97 2.57 1.41
C ALA A 46 -7.55 4.02 1.21
N SER A 47 -7.56 4.79 2.30
CA SER A 47 -7.11 6.19 2.31
C SER A 47 -5.59 6.36 2.29
N LEU A 48 -4.85 5.28 2.52
CA LEU A 48 -3.40 5.27 2.55
C LEU A 48 -2.86 4.03 1.83
N VAL A 49 -1.86 4.24 0.98
CA VAL A 49 -1.08 3.17 0.36
C VAL A 49 0.40 3.49 0.52
N LYS A 50 1.16 2.56 1.09
CA LYS A 50 2.62 2.66 1.19
C LYS A 50 3.26 1.68 0.22
N VAL A 51 4.24 2.18 -0.52
CA VAL A 51 5.05 1.40 -1.44
C VAL A 51 6.41 1.14 -0.82
N TYR A 52 6.85 -0.11 -0.87
CA TYR A 52 8.13 -0.54 -0.35
C TYR A 52 8.99 -1.16 -1.44
N GLU A 53 10.30 -0.99 -1.32
CA GLU A 53 11.28 -1.75 -2.10
C GLU A 53 11.36 -3.18 -1.59
N SER A 54 11.47 -4.12 -2.52
CA SER A 54 11.71 -5.54 -2.25
C SER A 54 12.79 -6.09 -3.16
N ASP A 55 13.58 -7.00 -2.61
CA ASP A 55 14.56 -7.81 -3.35
C ASP A 55 13.94 -9.06 -3.99
N THR A 56 12.69 -9.38 -3.64
CA THR A 56 11.92 -10.53 -4.16
C THR A 56 10.55 -10.09 -4.71
N ASN A 57 10.03 -10.84 -5.69
CA ASN A 57 8.68 -10.68 -6.20
C ASN A 57 7.71 -11.73 -5.66
N ASP A 58 8.08 -12.44 -4.58
CA ASP A 58 7.25 -13.43 -3.93
C ASP A 58 6.60 -12.85 -2.66
N ILE A 59 5.27 -12.79 -2.64
CA ILE A 59 4.47 -12.30 -1.50
C ILE A 59 4.71 -13.14 -0.22
N GLU A 60 4.91 -14.45 -0.35
CA GLU A 60 5.16 -15.30 0.82
C GLU A 60 6.55 -15.09 1.42
N GLU A 61 7.54 -14.72 0.60
CA GLU A 61 8.86 -14.33 1.09
C GLU A 61 8.84 -12.93 1.70
N LEU A 62 8.10 -11.99 1.10
CA LEU A 62 7.89 -10.63 1.62
C LEU A 62 7.39 -10.63 3.08
N LYS A 63 6.41 -11.49 3.39
CA LYS A 63 5.86 -11.62 4.75
C LYS A 63 6.87 -12.09 5.80
N LYS A 64 7.97 -12.72 5.39
CA LYS A 64 9.04 -13.17 6.30
C LYS A 64 10.05 -12.07 6.60
N PHE A 65 10.15 -11.07 5.73
CA PHE A 65 11.07 -9.95 5.85
C PHE A 65 10.31 -8.68 6.20
N TRP A 66 10.23 -8.37 7.49
CA TRP A 66 9.67 -7.10 7.98
C TRP A 66 10.58 -5.87 7.69
N GLU A 67 11.69 -6.07 6.99
CA GLU A 67 12.70 -5.04 6.67
C GLU A 67 12.48 -4.40 5.29
N LEU A 68 11.24 -4.34 4.81
CA LEU A 68 10.94 -3.65 3.56
C LEU A 68 11.21 -2.15 3.71
N LYS A 69 12.08 -1.63 2.85
CA LYS A 69 12.43 -0.21 2.86
C LYS A 69 11.31 0.59 2.22
N MET A 70 10.68 1.48 2.99
CA MET A 70 9.64 2.36 2.47
C MET A 70 10.22 3.25 1.36
N TYR A 71 9.56 3.23 0.21
CA TYR A 71 9.94 3.96 -1.00
C TYR A 71 9.11 5.23 -1.16
N LYS A 72 7.78 5.10 -1.09
CA LYS A 72 6.85 6.20 -1.31
C LYS A 72 5.52 5.96 -0.60
N GLU A 73 4.88 7.03 -0.19
CA GLU A 73 3.54 7.02 0.41
C GLU A 73 2.55 7.77 -0.48
N TYR A 74 1.32 7.27 -0.53
CA TYR A 74 0.20 7.84 -1.28
C TYR A 74 -1.02 7.95 -0.37
N THR A 75 -1.55 9.16 -0.25
CA THR A 75 -2.77 9.45 0.51
C THR A 75 -3.92 9.79 -0.43
N PHE A 76 -5.08 9.21 -0.15
CA PHE A 76 -6.31 9.36 -0.92
C PHE A 76 -7.43 9.86 0.00
N SER A 77 -7.62 11.18 0.05
CA SER A 77 -8.61 11.82 0.92
C SER A 77 -10.05 11.40 0.60
N GLU A 78 -10.31 10.98 -0.65
CA GLU A 78 -11.60 10.47 -1.11
C GLU A 78 -12.04 9.14 -0.45
N TYR A 79 -11.10 8.41 0.15
CA TYR A 79 -11.36 7.16 0.88
C TYR A 79 -11.14 7.31 2.39
N GLU A 80 -10.89 8.52 2.91
CA GLU A 80 -10.84 8.72 4.35
C GLU A 80 -12.22 8.46 4.97
N CYS A 81 -12.28 7.80 6.13
CA CYS A 81 -13.55 7.67 6.84
C CYS A 81 -14.11 9.07 7.11
N GLY A 82 -15.25 9.40 6.49
CA GLY A 82 -16.07 10.58 6.77
C GLY A 82 -16.80 10.45 8.11
N CYS A 83 -16.10 9.96 9.13
CA CYS A 83 -16.56 9.80 10.49
C CYS A 83 -16.78 11.21 11.10
N GLU A 84 -17.77 11.96 10.64
CA GLU A 84 -18.32 13.15 11.30
C GLU A 84 -19.64 12.72 11.99
N GLN A 85 -19.56 11.96 13.08
CA GLN A 85 -20.71 11.71 13.96
C GLN A 85 -20.29 11.62 15.43
#